data_AF-A0A4Q3SV54-F1
#
_entry.id   AF-A0A4Q3SV54-F1
#
_cell.length_a   1.000
_cell.length_b   1.000
_cell.length_c   1.000
_cell.angle_alpha   90.00
_cell.angle_beta   90.00
_cell.angle_gamma   90.00
#
_symmetry.space_group_name_H-M   'P 1'
#
loop_
_entity.id
_entity.type
_entity.pdbx_description
1 polymer ?
#
loop_
_entity_poly.entity_id
_entity_poly.type
_entity_poly.pdbx_seq_one_letter_code
_entity_poly.pdbx_strand_id
1 'polypeptide(L)' 'MSDHLSALPWLNFTSISHARAFSFPDSCPKISFGKLSEVEGKSLMPVSIHVHHGLMDGFHVAQFVERFEAEMK' A
#
# COMPACT_ATOMS: atom_id res chain seq x y z
N MET A 1 2.77 -6.81 16.80
CA MET A 1 2.27 -6.09 15.62
C MET A 1 3.39 -6.15 14.60
N SER A 2 3.24 -6.95 13.56
CA SER A 2 4.27 -7.17 12.52
C SER A 2 3.73 -6.60 11.22
N ASP A 3 3.94 -5.30 11.01
CA ASP A 3 3.52 -4.62 9.79
C ASP A 3 4.34 -5.15 8.62
N HIS A 4 3.65 -5.64 7.59
CA HIS A 4 4.31 -6.22 6.42
C HIS A 4 4.40 -5.18 5.32
N LEU A 5 5.60 -4.59 5.19
CA LEU A 5 5.95 -3.65 4.14
C LEU A 5 6.72 -4.36 3.03
N SER A 6 6.18 -4.37 1.81
CA SER A 6 6.87 -4.93 0.64
C SER A 6 7.21 -3.81 -0.33
N ALA A 7 8.48 -3.67 -0.71
CA ALA A 7 8.89 -2.74 -1.76
C ALA A 7 9.30 -3.55 -3.01
N LEU A 8 8.63 -3.29 -4.13
CA LEU A 8 8.89 -3.88 -5.44
C LEU A 8 9.30 -2.76 -6.41
N PRO A 9 10.50 -2.17 -6.24
CA PRO A 9 10.91 -0.97 -6.98
C PRO A 9 11.11 -1.21 -8.49
N TRP A 10 11.11 -2.47 -8.94
CA TRP A 10 11.17 -2.86 -10.35
C TRP A 10 9.79 -3.06 -10.99
N LEU A 11 8.72 -3.18 -10.19
CA LEU A 11 7.40 -3.56 -10.69
C LEU A 11 6.46 -2.35 -10.74
N ASN A 12 6.15 -1.90 -11.94
CA ASN A 12 5.08 -0.92 -12.15
C ASN A 12 3.74 -1.67 -12.28
N PHE A 13 3.00 -1.78 -11.18
CA PHE A 13 1.72 -2.50 -11.13
C PHE A 13 0.55 -1.53 -11.07
N THR A 14 -0.58 -1.90 -11.66
CA THR A 14 -1.86 -1.19 -11.48
C THR A 14 -2.71 -1.82 -10.36
N SER A 15 -2.49 -3.11 -10.06
CA SER A 15 -3.07 -3.80 -8.92
C SER A 15 -2.17 -4.97 -8.51
N ILE A 16 -1.95 -5.14 -7.20
CA ILE A 16 -1.41 -6.36 -6.59
C ILE A 16 -2.44 -6.80 -5.56
N SER A 17 -2.88 -8.05 -5.66
CA SER A 17 -3.63 -8.73 -4.62
C SER A 17 -2.76 -9.85 -4.05
N HIS A 18 -2.44 -9.79 -2.75
CA HIS A 18 -1.72 -10.88 -2.09
C HIS A 18 -2.63 -12.10 -2.01
N ALA A 19 -2.20 -13.25 -2.56
CA ALA A 19 -2.94 -14.50 -2.46
C ALA A 19 -3.02 -14.94 -0.99
N ARG A 20 -4.22 -14.86 -0.39
CA ARG A 20 -4.45 -15.28 1.01
C ARG A 20 -4.83 -16.74 1.10
N ALA A 21 -4.07 -17.50 1.88
CA ALA A 21 -4.63 -18.65 2.60
C ALA A 21 -5.37 -18.10 3.82
N PHE A 22 -6.70 -18.25 3.86
CA PHE A 22 -7.58 -17.70 4.91
C PHE A 22 -7.47 -18.41 6.28
N SER A 23 -6.37 -19.12 6.57
CA SER A 23 -6.25 -19.97 7.76
C SER A 23 -5.85 -19.22 9.05
N PHE A 24 -5.44 -17.95 8.98
CA PHE A 24 -5.07 -17.17 10.16
C PHE A 24 -5.71 -15.76 10.18
N PRO A 25 -6.25 -15.31 11.33
CA PRO A 25 -6.77 -13.95 11.51
C PRO A 25 -5.59 -12.97 11.61
N ASP A 26 -5.02 -12.63 10.46
CA ASP A 26 -3.96 -11.64 10.37
C ASP A 26 -4.58 -10.24 10.40
N SER A 27 -4.35 -9.51 11.49
CA SER A 27 -4.90 -8.18 11.75
C SER A 27 -3.92 -7.05 11.36
N CYS A 28 -2.73 -7.39 10.85
CA CYS A 28 -1.73 -6.40 10.50
C CYS A 28 -1.96 -5.82 9.10
N PRO A 29 -1.89 -4.47 8.93
CA PRO A 29 -1.93 -3.85 7.62
C PRO A 29 -0.74 -4.34 6.77
N LYS A 30 -1.01 -4.69 5.51
CA LYS A 30 -0.01 -5.07 4.52
C LYS A 30 0.05 -4.02 3.43
N ILE A 31 1.18 -3.36 3.29
CA ILE A 31 1.37 -2.27 2.34
C ILE A 31 2.46 -2.69 1.35
N SER A 32 2.18 -2.54 0.07
CA SER A 32 3.11 -2.86 -1.01
C SER A 32 3.34 -1.64 -1.90
N PHE A 33 4.59 -1.24 -2.06
CA PHE A 33 5.02 -0.14 -2.92
C PHE A 33 5.62 -0.70 -4.20
N GLY A 34 5.28 -0.12 -5.35
CA GLY A 34 5.87 -0.51 -6.63
C GLY A 34 6.90 0.48 -7.13
N LYS A 35 7.20 0.37 -8.41
CA LYS A 35 8.20 1.18 -9.10
C LYS A 35 7.77 2.66 -9.16
N LEU A 36 8.67 3.53 -8.72
CA LEU A 36 8.59 4.96 -8.99
C LEU A 36 8.83 5.20 -10.48
N SER A 37 7.91 5.89 -11.14
CA SER A 37 7.97 6.21 -12.56
C SER A 37 7.67 7.69 -12.78
N GLU A 38 8.27 8.29 -13.81
CA GLU A 38 7.98 9.68 -14.17
C GLU A 38 6.97 9.69 -15.32
N VAL A 39 5.82 10.32 -15.08
CA VAL A 39 4.73 10.44 -16.06
C VAL A 39 4.35 11.91 -16.13
N GLU A 40 4.50 12.53 -17.30
CA GLU A 40 4.14 13.93 -17.55
C GLU A 40 4.80 14.93 -16.56
N GLY A 41 6.06 14.67 -16.17
CA GLY A 41 6.81 15.51 -15.22
C GLY A 41 6.37 15.34 -13.76
N LYS A 42 5.57 14.31 -13.45
CA LYS A 42 5.17 13.94 -12.09
C LYS A 42 5.72 12.56 -11.75
N SER A 43 6.21 12.40 -10.52
CA SER A 43 6.59 11.10 -10.00
C SER A 43 5.34 10.32 -9.55
N LEU A 44 5.09 9.18 -10.19
CA LEU A 44 4.00 8.27 -9.90
C LEU A 44 4.55 6.99 -9.25
N MET A 45 4.00 6.60 -8.11
CA MET A 45 4.33 5.36 -7.41
C MET A 45 3.05 4.58 -7.08
N PRO A 46 2.90 3.34 -7.56
CA PRO A 46 1.75 2.53 -7.21
C PRO A 46 1.88 2.01 -5.78
N VAL A 47 0.80 2.13 -5.01
CA VAL A 47 0.72 1.66 -3.62
C VAL A 47 -0.51 0.76 -3.47
N SER A 48 -0.31 -0.45 -2.95
CA SER A 48 -1.39 -1.39 -2.63
C SER A 48 -1.47 -1.56 -1.11
N ILE A 49 -2.63 -1.24 -0.54
CA ILE A 49 -2.86 -1.25 0.91
C ILE A 49 -3.96 -2.27 1.21
N HIS A 50 -3.59 -3.33 1.93
CA HIS A 50 -4.53 -4.34 2.40
C HIS A 50 -4.68 -4.20 3.91
N VAL A 51 -5.90 -3.90 4.34
CA VAL A 51 -6.22 -3.73 5.76
C VAL A 51 -7.36 -4.65 6.17
N HIS A 52 -7.41 -4.97 7.46
CA HIS A 52 -8.54 -5.69 8.03
C HIS A 52 -9.65 -4.69 8.36
N HIS A 53 -10.82 -4.82 7.71
CA HIS A 53 -11.93 -3.86 7.84
C HIS A 53 -12.47 -3.68 9.27
N GLY A 54 -12.29 -4.67 10.15
CA GLY A 54 -12.65 -4.55 11.57
C GLY A 54 -11.73 -3.63 12.39
N LEU A 55 -10.60 -3.19 11.84
CA LEU A 55 -9.59 -2.38 12.52
C LEU A 55 -9.32 -1.03 11.83
N MET A 56 -9.46 -0.98 10.49
CA MET A 56 -9.33 0.24 9.68
C MET A 56 -10.34 0.24 8.53
N ASP A 57 -10.93 1.39 8.27
CA ASP A 57 -11.79 1.64 7.11
C ASP A 57 -11.08 2.51 6.05
N GLY A 58 -11.78 2.80 4.95
CA GLY A 58 -11.23 3.61 3.86
C GLY A 58 -10.81 5.03 4.27
N PHE A 59 -11.38 5.57 5.36
CA PHE A 59 -11.04 6.90 5.86
C PHE A 59 -9.63 6.94 6.46
N HIS A 60 -9.27 5.92 7.24
CA HIS A 60 -7.92 5.81 7.80
C HIS A 60 -6.86 5.58 6.71
N VAL A 61 -7.21 4.80 5.67
CA VAL A 61 -6.33 4.60 4.51
C VAL A 61 -6.12 5.91 3.74
N ALA A 62 -7.18 6.69 3.53
CA ALA A 62 -7.07 8.00 2.88
C ALA A 62 -6.15 8.96 3.65
N GLN A 63 -6.32 9.08 4.97
CA GLN A 63 -5.44 9.91 5.80
C GLN A 63 -3.97 9.47 5.75
N PHE A 64 -3.72 8.17 5.72
CA PHE A 64 -2.37 7.64 5.57
C PHE A 64 -1.75 8.05 4.24
N VAL A 65 -2.50 7.90 3.13
CA VAL A 65 -2.02 8.28 1.79
C VAL A 65 -1.74 9.78 1.70
N GLU A 66 -2.65 10.63 2.21
CA GLU A 66 -2.46 12.09 2.19
C GLU A 66 -1.20 12.53 2.95
N ARG A 67 -0.98 11.96 4.16
CA ARG A 67 0.24 12.24 4.92
C ARG A 67 1.48 11.72 4.22
N PHE A 68 1.40 10.52 3.65
CA PHE A 68 2.52 9.91 2.94
C PHE A 68 2.94 10.74 1.71
N GLU A 69 1.98 11.25 0.94
CA GLU A 69 2.26 12.16 -0.18
C GLU A 69 2.84 13.51 0.29
N ALA A 70 2.39 14.04 1.43
CA ALA A 70 2.90 15.30 1.98
C ALA A 70 4.38 15.21 2.40
N GLU A 71 4.81 14.07 2.95
CA GLU A 71 6.20 13.83 3.38
C GLU A 71 7.15 13.49 2.21
N MET A 72 6.62 13.19 1.02
CA MET A 72 7.41 12.90 -0.18
C MET A 72 7.58 14.09 -1.13
N LYS A 73 7.14 15.30 -0.72
CA LYS A 73 7.46 16.56 -1.41
C LYS A 73 8.92 16.98 -1.17
#